data_AF-A0ABD3M0Y5-F1
#
_entry.id   AF-A0ABD3M0Y5-F1
#
_cell.length_a   1.000
_cell.length_b   1.000
_cell.length_c   1.000
_cell.angle_alpha   90.00
_cell.angle_beta   90.00
_cell.angle_gamma   90.00
#
_symmetry.space_group_name_H-M   'P 1'
#
loop_
_entity.id
_entity.type
_entity.pdbx_description
1 polymer ?
#
loop_
_entity_poly.entity_id
_entity_poly.type
_entity_poly.pdbx_seq_one_letter_code
_entity_poly.pdbx_strand_id
1 'polypeptide(L)'
;MTTNNNTHVHIFSMGGTIDKDYPRLTAGYAFEFGDEPAASRLLKSHPNLGISFDVKSICRKDSLDITDDDRGLLFDAIRDILERRSASSQHVRIVITHGTDTMIQTAQYVQNHLMKDYSAVLAFTGATKPERFIDSDASFNLGCAIAATSVCSAGSIVICMNGNVVPAEKCIREVESGLFKHHEGK
;
A
#
# COMPACT_ATOMS: atom_id res chain seq x y z
N MET A 1 -0.31 7.83 28.48
CA MET A 1 -1.41 7.79 27.49
C MET A 1 -1.40 6.40 26.89
N THR A 2 -2.35 5.55 27.26
CA THR A 2 -2.55 4.24 26.63
C THR A 2 -2.94 4.48 25.17
N THR A 3 -2.04 4.16 24.25
CA THR A 3 -2.32 4.18 22.81
C THR A 3 -3.49 3.25 22.55
N ASN A 4 -4.62 3.82 22.13
CA ASN A 4 -5.77 3.05 21.74
C ASN A 4 -5.39 2.30 20.45
N ASN A 5 -5.01 1.02 20.58
CA ASN A 5 -4.46 0.17 19.52
C ASN A 5 -5.44 -0.11 18.36
N ASN A 6 -6.63 0.50 18.40
CA ASN A 6 -7.74 0.37 17.46
C ASN A 6 -7.55 1.25 16.20
N THR A 7 -6.80 2.36 16.30
CA THR A 7 -6.59 3.27 15.17
C THR A 7 -5.21 3.14 14.53
N HIS A 8 -4.44 2.11 14.90
CA HIS A 8 -3.09 1.91 14.38
C HIS A 8 -3.11 1.32 12.96
N VAL A 9 -2.28 1.86 12.07
CA VAL A 9 -2.13 1.41 10.68
C VAL A 9 -0.66 1.08 10.41
N HIS A 10 -0.38 -0.17 10.05
CA HIS A 10 0.94 -0.58 9.60
C HIS A 10 1.07 -0.26 8.11
N ILE A 11 2.19 0.36 7.71
CA ILE A 11 2.41 0.75 6.31
C ILE A 11 3.69 0.11 5.79
N PHE A 12 3.56 -0.63 4.69
CA PHE A 12 4.68 -1.22 3.97
C PHE A 12 4.92 -0.49 2.64
N SER A 13 6.14 -0.03 2.40
CA SER A 13 6.52 0.55 1.10
C SER A 13 7.36 -0.44 0.31
N MET A 14 7.05 -0.58 -0.98
CA MET A 14 7.81 -1.38 -1.95
C MET A 14 8.45 -0.53 -3.06
N GLY A 15 8.39 0.80 -2.96
CA GLY A 15 8.83 1.72 -4.00
C GLY A 15 7.70 2.08 -4.97
N GLY A 16 7.98 1.97 -6.27
CA GLY A 16 7.12 2.47 -7.34
C GLY A 16 7.09 3.99 -7.48
N THR A 17 6.34 4.46 -8.47
CA THR A 17 6.27 5.89 -8.82
C THR A 17 5.94 6.79 -7.62
N ILE A 18 5.09 6.35 -6.69
CA ILE A 18 4.75 7.12 -5.48
C ILE A 18 5.98 7.55 -4.66
N ASP A 19 7.01 6.71 -4.58
CA ASP A 19 8.22 6.93 -3.78
C ASP A 19 9.35 7.59 -4.57
N LYS A 20 9.14 7.91 -5.85
CA LYS A 20 10.12 8.63 -6.67
C LYS A 20 10.29 10.07 -6.17
N ASP A 21 11.52 10.55 -6.24
CA ASP A 21 11.98 11.87 -5.81
C ASP A 21 12.88 12.47 -6.90
N TYR A 22 13.09 13.79 -6.81
CA TYR A 22 13.95 14.50 -7.75
C TYR A 22 15.38 13.95 -7.71
N PRO A 23 16.07 13.90 -8.86
CA PRO A 23 17.47 13.46 -8.90
C PRO A 23 18.32 14.29 -7.95
N ARG A 24 19.17 13.64 -7.15
CA ARG A 24 20.07 14.33 -6.21
C ARG A 24 21.31 14.92 -6.89
N LEU A 25 21.67 14.37 -8.05
CA LEU A 25 22.79 14.83 -8.86
C LEU A 25 22.25 15.55 -10.09
N THR A 26 22.87 16.69 -10.42
CA THR A 26 22.47 17.53 -11.58
C THR A 26 22.63 16.81 -12.93
N ALA A 27 23.39 15.71 -12.98
CA ALA A 27 23.55 14.83 -14.14
C ALA A 27 22.64 13.58 -14.10
N GLY A 28 21.79 13.44 -13.07
CA GLY A 28 20.80 12.38 -12.98
C GLY A 28 19.60 12.73 -13.86
N TYR A 29 19.39 11.98 -14.94
CA TYR A 29 18.27 12.21 -15.87
C TYR A 29 16.97 11.51 -15.45
N ALA A 30 17.01 10.62 -14.45
CA ALA A 30 15.86 9.83 -14.00
C ALA A 30 15.53 10.10 -12.52
N PHE A 31 14.23 10.15 -12.19
CA PHE A 31 13.77 10.21 -10.81
C PHE A 31 14.30 9.00 -10.02
N GLU A 32 14.78 9.25 -8.80
CA GLU A 32 15.35 8.24 -7.91
C GLU A 32 14.39 7.94 -6.76
N PHE A 33 14.54 6.79 -6.10
CA PHE A 33 13.86 6.60 -4.81
C PHE A 33 14.47 7.52 -3.74
N GLY A 34 13.65 8.36 -3.10
CA GLY A 34 14.07 9.22 -1.99
C GLY A 34 14.18 8.46 -0.67
N ASP A 35 15.06 8.84 0.26
CA ASP A 35 15.51 7.97 1.37
C ASP A 35 14.39 7.52 2.34
N GLU A 36 13.30 8.26 2.37
CA GLU A 36 12.10 7.97 3.15
C GLU A 36 10.93 7.58 2.23
N PRO A 37 10.05 6.63 2.61
CA PRO A 37 8.81 6.40 1.87
C PRO A 37 7.87 7.61 1.87
N ALA A 38 7.22 7.86 0.74
CA ALA A 38 6.23 8.92 0.54
C ALA A 38 5.12 8.90 1.60
N ALA A 39 4.65 7.71 1.99
CA ALA A 39 3.64 7.57 3.03
C ALA A 39 4.08 8.19 4.37
N SER A 40 5.36 8.08 4.73
CA SER A 40 5.87 8.67 5.97
C SER A 40 5.88 10.19 5.88
N ARG A 41 6.37 10.76 4.77
CA ARG A 41 6.38 12.21 4.53
C ARG A 41 4.97 12.78 4.56
N LEU A 42 4.07 12.19 3.78
CA LEU A 42 2.68 12.60 3.67
C LEU A 42 2.00 12.57 5.03
N LEU A 43 2.10 11.48 5.78
CA LEU A 43 1.38 11.40 7.06
C LEU A 43 1.98 12.34 8.11
N LYS A 44 3.31 12.45 8.20
CA LYS A 44 3.97 13.39 9.13
C LYS A 44 3.63 14.85 8.84
N SER A 45 3.32 15.21 7.60
CA SER A 45 2.93 16.59 7.26
C SER A 45 1.49 16.95 7.65
N HIS A 46 0.66 15.98 8.08
CA HIS A 46 -0.71 16.23 8.49
C HIS A 46 -0.81 16.43 10.01
N PRO A 47 -1.20 17.62 10.50
CA PRO A 47 -1.16 17.95 11.92
C PRO A 47 -2.24 17.24 12.77
N ASN A 48 -3.33 16.79 12.15
CA ASN A 48 -4.51 16.24 12.84
C ASN A 48 -4.87 14.83 12.34
N LEU A 49 -3.92 13.89 12.41
CA LEU A 49 -4.19 12.49 12.08
C LEU A 49 -4.97 11.82 13.22
N GLY A 50 -6.15 11.29 12.92
CA GLY A 50 -6.96 10.46 13.83
C GLY A 50 -6.45 9.02 14.00
N ILE A 51 -5.28 8.71 13.45
CA ILE A 51 -4.64 7.39 13.47
C ILE A 51 -3.22 7.48 14.01
N SER A 52 -2.73 6.36 14.53
CA SER A 52 -1.28 6.15 14.70
C SER A 52 -0.78 5.26 13.57
N PHE A 53 0.51 5.35 13.24
CA PHE A 53 1.07 4.54 12.15
C PHE A 53 2.55 4.24 12.38
N ASP A 54 3.02 3.17 11.76
CA ASP A 54 4.43 2.92 11.47
C ASP A 54 4.62 2.67 9.98
N VAL A 55 5.84 2.94 9.49
CA VAL A 55 6.20 2.73 8.08
C VAL A 55 7.47 1.91 8.02
N LYS A 56 7.42 0.78 7.29
CA LYS A 56 8.58 -0.07 7.00
C LYS A 56 8.76 -0.17 5.49
N SER A 57 9.96 0.14 4.99
CA SER A 57 10.33 -0.14 3.60
C SER A 57 10.70 -1.62 3.48
N ILE A 58 10.01 -2.35 2.61
CA ILE A 58 10.29 -3.74 2.24
C ILE A 58 11.34 -3.78 1.14
N CYS A 59 11.12 -2.99 0.09
CA CYS A 59 12.08 -2.76 -0.98
C CYS A 59 11.83 -1.38 -1.59
N ARG A 60 12.69 -0.97 -2.54
CA ARG A 60 12.67 0.34 -3.21
C ARG A 60 12.91 0.12 -4.69
N LYS A 61 11.92 -0.45 -5.37
CA LYS A 61 12.02 -0.90 -6.76
C LYS A 61 10.91 -0.32 -7.62
N ASP A 62 11.16 -0.18 -8.91
CA ASP A 62 10.09 -0.03 -9.87
C ASP A 62 9.26 -1.32 -9.91
N SER A 63 7.94 -1.23 -10.09
CA SER A 63 7.07 -2.41 -9.94
C SER A 63 7.38 -3.53 -10.93
N LEU A 64 7.92 -3.19 -12.11
CA LEU A 64 8.32 -4.18 -13.11
C LEU A 64 9.56 -4.98 -12.68
N ASP A 65 10.35 -4.48 -11.71
CA ASP A 65 11.53 -5.15 -11.18
C ASP A 65 11.25 -5.90 -9.86
N ILE A 66 10.01 -5.89 -9.39
CA ILE A 66 9.59 -6.63 -8.18
C ILE A 66 9.46 -8.11 -8.50
N THR A 67 10.26 -8.90 -7.77
CA THR A 67 10.36 -10.36 -7.89
C THR A 67 9.51 -11.07 -6.84
N ASP A 68 9.34 -12.38 -6.97
CA ASP A 68 8.65 -13.18 -5.96
C ASP A 68 9.38 -13.20 -4.61
N ASP A 69 10.71 -13.08 -4.60
CA ASP A 69 11.48 -12.91 -3.35
C ASP A 69 11.08 -11.63 -2.61
N ASP A 70 10.91 -10.51 -3.35
CA ASP A 70 10.44 -9.25 -2.77
C ASP A 70 9.00 -9.38 -2.22
N ARG A 71 8.14 -10.13 -2.93
CA ARG A 71 6.77 -10.42 -2.48
C ARG A 71 6.77 -11.33 -1.23
N GLY A 72 7.71 -12.26 -1.15
CA GLY A 72 7.98 -13.09 0.02
C GLY A 72 8.36 -12.24 1.24
N LEU A 73 9.25 -11.25 1.08
CA LEU A 73 9.62 -10.33 2.15
C LEU A 73 8.42 -9.51 2.65
N LEU A 74 7.54 -9.05 1.74
CA LEU A 74 6.29 -8.40 2.13
C LEU A 74 5.40 -9.35 2.91
N PHE A 75 5.21 -10.58 2.41
CA PHE A 75 4.39 -11.60 3.05
C PHE A 75 4.88 -11.93 4.46
N ASP A 76 6.20 -12.14 4.64
CA ASP A 76 6.79 -12.41 5.96
C ASP A 76 6.55 -11.24 6.91
N ALA A 77 6.72 -9.99 6.46
CA ALA A 77 6.45 -8.82 7.28
C ALA A 77 4.97 -8.70 7.71
N ILE A 78 4.04 -9.06 6.82
CA ILE A 78 2.62 -9.14 7.13
C ILE A 78 2.38 -10.24 8.17
N ARG A 79 2.89 -11.46 7.92
CA ARG A 79 2.74 -12.61 8.82
C ARG A 79 3.24 -12.28 10.22
N ASP A 80 4.41 -11.66 10.34
CA ASP A 80 4.98 -11.25 11.61
C ASP A 80 4.04 -10.34 12.41
N ILE A 81 3.31 -9.42 11.76
CA ILE A 81 2.32 -8.56 12.42
C ILE A 81 1.14 -9.40 12.91
N LEU A 82 0.62 -10.28 12.05
CA LEU A 82 -0.55 -11.11 12.34
C LEU A 82 -0.28 -12.07 13.51
N GLU A 83 0.90 -12.70 13.55
CA GLU A 83 1.29 -13.65 14.60
C GLU A 83 1.50 -13.00 15.96
N ARG A 84 2.02 -11.77 15.99
CA ARG A 84 2.24 -11.02 17.23
C ARG A 84 0.94 -10.57 17.90
N ARG A 85 -0.19 -10.61 17.21
CA ARG A 85 -1.46 -10.14 17.76
C ARG A 85 -2.20 -11.27 18.46
N SER A 86 -2.25 -11.21 19.79
CA SER A 86 -3.15 -12.04 20.59
C SER A 86 -4.61 -11.73 20.23
N ALA A 87 -5.46 -12.75 20.15
CA ALA A 87 -6.87 -12.71 19.77
C ALA A 87 -7.59 -11.44 20.29
N SER A 88 -7.61 -10.42 19.44
CA SER A 88 -8.26 -9.14 19.66
C SER A 88 -9.52 -9.12 18.80
N SER A 89 -10.59 -8.52 19.31
CA SER A 89 -11.88 -8.40 18.61
C SER A 89 -11.83 -7.51 17.36
N GLN A 90 -10.67 -6.95 17.01
CA GLN A 90 -10.51 -5.99 15.92
C GLN A 90 -9.41 -6.40 14.95
N HIS A 91 -9.70 -6.20 13.66
CA HIS A 91 -8.80 -6.56 12.57
C HIS A 91 -7.58 -5.64 12.50
N VAL A 92 -6.45 -6.20 12.09
CA VAL A 92 -5.23 -5.46 11.78
C VAL A 92 -5.46 -4.60 10.52
N ARG A 93 -4.91 -3.39 10.51
CA ARG A 93 -5.00 -2.46 9.39
C ARG A 93 -3.64 -2.34 8.74
N ILE A 94 -3.51 -2.77 7.49
CA ILE A 94 -2.25 -2.75 6.74
C ILE A 94 -2.47 -2.00 5.43
N VAL A 95 -1.60 -1.04 5.16
CA VAL A 95 -1.52 -0.35 3.85
C VAL A 95 -0.20 -0.71 3.19
N ILE A 96 -0.23 -0.98 1.88
CA ILE A 96 0.95 -1.29 1.09
C ILE A 96 1.06 -0.24 -0.02
N THR A 97 2.11 0.56 -0.03
CA THR A 97 2.43 1.46 -1.14
C THR A 97 3.33 0.76 -2.15
N HIS A 98 2.92 0.78 -3.41
CA HIS A 98 3.52 -0.02 -4.48
C HIS A 98 3.47 0.69 -5.84
N GLY A 99 4.32 0.30 -6.78
CA GLY A 99 4.21 0.73 -8.18
C GLY A 99 3.00 0.10 -8.89
N THR A 100 2.36 0.84 -9.80
CA THR A 100 1.02 0.49 -10.32
C THR A 100 1.01 -0.65 -11.33
N ASP A 101 2.15 -1.04 -11.91
CA ASP A 101 2.19 -2.02 -13.00
C ASP A 101 1.98 -3.46 -12.52
N THR A 102 2.56 -3.82 -11.37
CA THR A 102 2.47 -5.19 -10.82
C THR A 102 1.81 -5.25 -9.43
N MET A 103 1.20 -4.15 -8.97
CA MET A 103 0.52 -4.09 -7.67
C MET A 103 -0.54 -5.18 -7.49
N ILE A 104 -1.37 -5.40 -8.52
CA ILE A 104 -2.41 -6.44 -8.50
C ILE A 104 -1.77 -7.83 -8.32
N GLN A 105 -0.66 -8.09 -9.02
CA GLN A 105 0.05 -9.37 -8.93
C GLN A 105 0.62 -9.59 -7.53
N THR A 106 1.20 -8.56 -6.91
CA THR A 106 1.68 -8.62 -5.52
C THR A 106 0.55 -8.85 -4.53
N ALA A 107 -0.60 -8.17 -4.71
CA ALA A 107 -1.77 -8.39 -3.86
C ALA A 107 -2.30 -9.82 -3.97
N GLN A 108 -2.37 -10.37 -5.19
CA GLN A 108 -2.77 -11.76 -5.45
C GLN A 108 -1.75 -12.77 -4.92
N TYR A 109 -0.45 -12.47 -5.00
CA TYR A 109 0.59 -13.29 -4.36
C TYR A 109 0.32 -13.41 -2.86
N VAL A 110 0.12 -12.28 -2.17
CA VAL A 110 -0.17 -12.26 -0.74
C VAL A 110 -1.47 -13.01 -0.42
N GLN A 111 -2.51 -12.83 -1.24
CA GLN A 111 -3.78 -13.52 -1.11
C GLN A 111 -3.65 -15.05 -1.20
N ASN A 112 -2.81 -15.54 -2.12
CA ASN A 112 -2.60 -16.97 -2.34
C ASN A 112 -1.77 -17.64 -1.23
N HIS A 113 -0.96 -16.86 -0.49
CA HIS A 113 -0.08 -17.37 0.56
C HIS A 113 -0.65 -17.17 1.98
N LEU A 114 -1.56 -16.20 2.17
CA LEU A 114 -2.25 -16.01 3.44
C LEU A 114 -3.28 -17.12 3.68
N MET A 115 -3.32 -17.62 4.92
CA MET A 115 -4.40 -18.52 5.37
C MET A 115 -5.75 -17.79 5.35
N LYS A 116 -6.89 -18.49 5.34
CA LYS A 116 -8.20 -17.83 5.23
C LYS A 116 -8.68 -17.16 6.52
N ASP A 117 -8.09 -17.50 7.67
CA ASP A 117 -8.59 -17.11 8.99
C ASP A 117 -7.74 -16.03 9.68
N TYR A 118 -7.23 -15.04 8.92
CA TYR A 118 -6.62 -13.85 9.52
C TYR A 118 -7.63 -12.73 9.73
N SER A 119 -7.47 -12.00 10.84
CA SER A 119 -8.25 -10.81 11.12
C SER A 119 -7.47 -9.57 10.71
N ALA A 120 -7.44 -9.26 9.41
CA ALA A 120 -6.79 -8.06 8.88
C ALA A 120 -7.47 -7.53 7.61
N VAL A 121 -7.26 -6.25 7.31
CA VAL A 121 -7.55 -5.63 6.02
C VAL A 121 -6.24 -5.13 5.43
N LEU A 122 -5.94 -5.58 4.21
CA LEU A 122 -4.76 -5.17 3.45
C LEU A 122 -5.21 -4.29 2.28
N ALA A 123 -4.82 -3.02 2.30
CA ALA A 123 -5.12 -2.08 1.23
C ALA A 123 -3.83 -1.73 0.45
N PHE A 124 -3.78 -2.15 -0.82
CA PHE A 124 -2.70 -1.80 -1.74
C PHE A 124 -3.02 -0.50 -2.45
N THR A 125 -2.03 0.37 -2.58
CA THR A 125 -2.19 1.66 -3.25
C THR A 125 -0.87 2.13 -3.86
N GLY A 126 -0.95 3.15 -4.69
CA GLY A 126 0.18 3.74 -5.38
C GLY A 126 -0.17 5.11 -5.93
N ALA A 127 0.64 5.59 -6.85
CA ALA A 127 0.42 6.87 -7.52
C ALA A 127 0.86 6.77 -8.97
N THR A 128 0.20 7.55 -9.82
CA THR A 128 0.58 7.72 -11.24
C THR A 128 1.70 8.75 -11.40
N LYS A 129 1.85 9.65 -10.43
CA LYS A 129 2.94 10.64 -10.37
C LYS A 129 3.70 10.54 -9.05
N PRO A 130 4.99 10.89 -9.02
CA PRO A 130 5.76 10.98 -7.78
C PRO A 130 5.05 11.84 -6.73
N GLU A 131 5.09 11.44 -5.46
CA GLU A 131 4.44 12.20 -4.37
C GLU A 131 4.91 13.66 -4.31
N ARG A 132 6.14 13.92 -4.74
CA ARG A 132 6.75 15.26 -4.77
C ARG A 132 6.12 16.23 -5.78
N PHE A 133 5.27 15.75 -6.68
CA PHE A 133 4.63 16.59 -7.69
C PHE A 133 3.40 17.26 -7.09
N ILE A 134 3.21 18.55 -7.39
CA ILE A 134 2.07 19.33 -6.89
C ILE A 134 0.71 18.76 -7.30
N ASP A 135 0.65 18.11 -8.46
CA ASP A 135 -0.53 17.48 -9.04
C ASP A 135 -0.50 15.94 -8.91
N SER A 136 0.25 15.44 -7.92
CA SER A 136 0.31 14.01 -7.59
C SER A 136 -0.99 13.51 -6.99
N ASP A 137 -1.38 12.29 -7.36
CA ASP A 137 -2.51 11.56 -6.79
C ASP A 137 -2.14 10.77 -5.51
N ALA A 138 -0.87 10.83 -5.07
CA ALA A 138 -0.35 10.04 -3.95
C ALA A 138 -1.10 10.24 -2.63
N SER A 139 -1.33 11.50 -2.22
CA SER A 139 -2.00 11.80 -0.95
C SER A 139 -3.46 11.34 -0.95
N PHE A 140 -4.15 11.53 -2.08
CA PHE A 140 -5.53 11.11 -2.28
C PHE A 140 -5.67 9.58 -2.21
N ASN A 141 -4.81 8.86 -2.94
CA ASN A 141 -4.84 7.39 -2.97
C ASN A 141 -4.44 6.79 -1.61
N LEU A 142 -3.43 7.35 -0.93
CA LEU A 142 -3.02 6.92 0.41
C LEU A 142 -4.14 7.12 1.44
N GLY A 143 -4.80 8.28 1.42
CA GLY A 143 -5.95 8.56 2.28
C GLY A 143 -7.10 7.56 2.04
N CYS A 144 -7.39 7.26 0.77
CA CYS A 144 -8.38 6.26 0.38
C CYS A 144 -8.03 4.86 0.94
N ALA A 145 -6.78 4.43 0.80
CA ALA A 145 -6.31 3.14 1.32
C ALA A 145 -6.42 3.05 2.85
N ILE A 146 -6.01 4.09 3.56
CA ILE A 146 -6.12 4.16 5.03
C ILE A 146 -7.60 4.06 5.47
N ALA A 147 -8.49 4.77 4.79
CA ALA A 147 -9.93 4.70 5.08
C ALA A 147 -10.49 3.30 4.79
N ALA A 148 -10.13 2.69 3.66
CA ALA A 148 -10.53 1.33 3.28
C ALA A 148 -10.20 0.31 4.38
N THR A 149 -9.00 0.39 4.99
CA THR A 149 -8.64 -0.50 6.11
C THR A 149 -9.57 -0.42 7.32
N SER A 150 -10.34 0.66 7.49
CA SER A 150 -11.26 0.83 8.63
C SER A 150 -12.71 0.44 8.34
N VAL A 151 -13.08 0.29 7.06
CA VAL A 151 -14.48 0.07 6.65
C VAL A 151 -14.70 -1.26 5.94
N CYS A 152 -13.65 -1.85 5.35
CA CYS A 152 -13.74 -3.18 4.75
C CYS A 152 -13.76 -4.28 5.81
N SER A 153 -14.36 -5.42 5.48
CA SER A 153 -14.43 -6.58 6.37
C SER A 153 -13.06 -7.21 6.60
N ALA A 154 -12.84 -7.77 7.79
CA ALA A 154 -11.66 -8.59 8.07
C ALA A 154 -11.51 -9.71 7.02
N GLY A 155 -10.27 -9.99 6.61
CA GLY A 155 -9.95 -10.91 5.52
C GLY A 155 -9.90 -10.25 4.14
N SER A 156 -10.19 -8.95 4.03
CA SER A 156 -10.20 -8.26 2.73
C SER A 156 -8.79 -7.86 2.29
N ILE A 157 -8.47 -8.16 1.03
CA ILE A 157 -7.31 -7.63 0.32
C ILE A 157 -7.84 -6.81 -0.85
N VAL A 158 -7.56 -5.50 -0.84
CA VAL A 158 -8.17 -4.55 -1.78
C VAL A 158 -7.11 -3.68 -2.46
N ILE A 159 -7.40 -3.27 -3.69
CA ILE A 159 -6.68 -2.24 -4.42
C ILE A 159 -7.44 -0.92 -4.27
N CYS A 160 -6.74 0.12 -3.82
CA CYS A 160 -7.27 1.46 -3.58
C CYS A 160 -6.58 2.46 -4.51
N MET A 161 -7.25 2.85 -5.59
CA MET A 161 -6.72 3.77 -6.61
C MET A 161 -7.82 4.68 -7.12
N ASN A 162 -7.54 5.97 -7.25
CA ASN A 162 -8.42 6.98 -7.86
C ASN A 162 -9.86 6.95 -7.30
N GLY A 163 -9.99 6.78 -5.97
CA GLY A 163 -11.27 6.80 -5.27
C GLY A 163 -12.06 5.48 -5.34
N ASN A 164 -11.50 4.44 -5.96
CA ASN A 164 -12.11 3.12 -6.03
C ASN A 164 -11.44 2.16 -5.04
N VAL A 165 -12.24 1.29 -4.43
CA VAL A 165 -11.79 0.18 -3.59
C VAL A 165 -12.30 -1.11 -4.23
N VAL A 166 -11.39 -1.94 -4.73
CA VAL A 166 -11.73 -3.15 -5.49
C VAL A 166 -11.03 -4.36 -4.87
N PRO A 167 -11.71 -5.49 -4.62
CA PRO A 167 -11.06 -6.72 -4.17
C PRO A 167 -9.96 -7.15 -5.14
N ALA A 168 -8.79 -7.55 -4.62
CA ALA A 168 -7.62 -7.87 -5.44
C ALA A 168 -7.88 -9.00 -6.45
N GLU A 169 -8.70 -9.99 -6.09
CA GLU A 169 -9.08 -11.09 -6.97
C GLU A 169 -9.99 -10.68 -8.14
N LYS A 170 -10.66 -9.52 -8.03
CA LYS A 170 -11.56 -8.96 -9.05
C LYS A 170 -11.03 -7.67 -9.67
N CYS A 171 -9.81 -7.26 -9.34
CA CYS A 171 -9.25 -6.01 -9.83
C CYS A 171 -8.51 -6.23 -11.14
N ILE A 172 -8.79 -5.38 -12.12
CA ILE A 172 -7.98 -5.23 -13.34
C ILE A 172 -7.55 -3.79 -13.49
N ARG A 173 -6.41 -3.58 -14.17
CA ARG A 173 -6.00 -2.26 -14.65
C ARG A 173 -6.31 -2.17 -16.14
N GLU A 174 -7.21 -1.27 -16.51
CA GLU A 174 -7.58 -1.04 -17.90
C GLU A 174 -6.41 -0.42 -18.66
N VAL A 175 -6.01 -1.01 -19.79
CA VAL A 175 -4.81 -0.60 -20.52
C VAL A 175 -4.91 0.83 -21.06
N GLU A 176 -6.07 1.20 -21.61
CA GLU A 176 -6.25 2.50 -22.27
C GLU A 176 -6.32 3.66 -21.27
N SER A 177 -7.11 3.53 -20.21
CA SER A 177 -7.28 4.60 -19.22
C SER A 177 -6.29 4.54 -18.05
N GLY A 178 -5.64 3.39 -17.85
CA GLY A 178 -4.82 3.12 -16.66
C GLY A 178 -5.61 2.93 -15.37
N LEU A 179 -6.95 2.98 -15.41
CA LEU A 179 -7.82 2.92 -14.24
C LEU A 179 -7.95 1.49 -13.68
N PHE A 180 -8.08 1.41 -12.36
CA PHE A 180 -8.33 0.17 -11.64
C PHE A 180 -9.85 -0.03 -11.49
N LYS A 181 -10.36 -1.14 -12.03
CA LYS A 181 -11.80 -1.42 -12.09
C LYS A 181 -12.11 -2.84 -11.64
N HIS A 182 -13.35 -3.03 -11.23
CA HIS A 182 -13.90 -4.35 -10.96
C HIS A 182 -14.11 -5.10 -12.29
N HIS A 183 -13.58 -6.32 -12.38
CA HIS A 183 -13.86 -7.24 -13.46
C HIS A 183 -14.99 -8.18 -13.05
N GLU A 184 -16.16 -7.97 -13.63
CA GLU A 184 -17.24 -8.97 -13.59
C GLU A 184 -16.89 -10.04 -14.62
N GLY A 185 -16.32 -11.16 -14.17
CA GLY A 185 -16.12 -12.32 -15.03
C GLY A 185 -17.46 -12.76 -15.64
N LYS A 186 -17.47 -13.05 -16.93
CA LYS A 186 -18.58 -13.77 -17.59
C LYS A 186 -18.49 -15.26 -17.29
#